data_AF-A0A7J8MXB8-F1
#
_entry.id   AF-A0A7J8MXB8-F1
#
_cell.length_a   1.000
_cell.length_b   1.000
_cell.length_c   1.000
_cell.angle_alpha   90.00
_cell.angle_beta   90.00
_cell.angle_gamma   90.00
#
_symmetry.space_group_name_H-M   'P 1'
#
loop_
_entity.id
_entity.type
_entity.pdbx_description
1 polymer ?
#
loop_
_entity_poly.entity_id
_entity_poly.type
_entity_poly.pdbx_seq_one_letter_code
_entity_poly.pdbx_strand_id
1 'polypeptide(L)'
;MVLTLKVISCAMNYNDGLLKEEDLREAQKKNRLIKLPSLVEYFGYCLCCGSHFAGPVYEMKDYLDWTEGKGIWAHSDKGPSPSPYVATLRALVQAAFCMAMFLYLSPSHPLSWFTDPAYQEWGFWRKLSYQYMSGFTMRWKYYFIWSISEAAMIISGLGFSGWTESSPPKPKWDRAKVVDILGFELAKSSVLLPLVWNIQVSTWLRHC
;
A
#
# COMPACT_ATOMS: atom_id res chain seq x y z
N MET A 1 5.13 -2.25 12.87
CA MET A 1 5.77 -1.41 11.82
C MET A 1 4.80 -0.39 11.24
N VAL A 2 3.73 -0.79 10.52
CA VAL A 2 2.76 0.15 9.92
C VAL A 2 2.13 1.10 10.95
N LEU A 3 1.72 0.58 12.11
CA LEU A 3 1.21 1.40 13.21
C LEU A 3 2.21 2.47 13.66
N THR A 4 3.49 2.11 13.81
CA THR A 4 4.55 3.05 14.20
C THR A 4 4.70 4.18 13.18
N LEU A 5 4.65 3.86 11.88
CA LEU A 5 4.69 4.86 10.80
C LEU A 5 3.51 5.82 10.91
N LYS A 6 2.30 5.29 11.13
CA LYS A 6 1.08 6.10 11.35
C LYS A 6 1.20 7.04 12.54
N VAL A 7 1.73 6.55 13.67
CA VAL A 7 1.94 7.37 14.87
C VAL A 7 2.94 8.49 14.60
N ILE A 8 4.06 8.19 13.94
CA ILE A 8 5.07 9.19 13.56
C ILE A 8 4.48 10.23 12.60
N SER A 9 3.80 9.78 11.53
CA SER A 9 3.08 10.65 10.60
C SER A 9 2.11 11.58 11.30
N CYS A 10 1.30 11.07 12.22
CA CYS A 10 0.35 11.88 12.96
C CYS A 10 1.03 12.98 13.79
N ALA A 11 2.14 12.65 14.45
CA ALA A 11 2.91 13.61 15.23
C ALA A 11 3.57 14.68 14.33
N MET A 12 4.18 14.27 13.22
CA MET A 12 4.80 15.18 12.25
C MET A 12 3.77 16.09 11.59
N ASN A 13 2.65 15.54 11.12
CA ASN A 13 1.58 16.33 10.50
C ASN A 13 0.97 17.36 11.46
N TYR A 14 0.89 17.03 12.76
CA TYR A 14 0.42 17.98 13.77
C TYR A 14 1.45 19.09 14.03
N ASN A 15 2.74 18.74 14.10
CA ASN A 15 3.82 19.73 14.20
C ASN A 15 3.84 20.68 12.99
N ASP A 16 3.67 20.15 11.77
CA ASP A 16 3.59 20.93 10.55
C ASP A 16 2.36 21.87 10.52
N GLY A 17 1.29 21.54 11.26
CA GLY A 17 0.13 22.41 11.43
C GLY A 17 0.39 23.66 12.28
N LEU A 18 1.48 23.68 13.06
CA LEU A 18 1.88 24.83 13.89
C LEU A 18 2.76 25.83 13.13
N LEU A 19 3.36 25.40 12.02
CA LEU A 19 4.21 26.23 11.18
C LEU A 19 3.37 27.06 10.20
N LYS A 20 3.96 28.16 9.71
CA LYS A 20 3.32 28.97 8.67
C LYS A 20 3.31 28.22 7.34
N GLU A 21 2.28 28.46 6.53
CA GLU A 21 2.12 27.76 5.27
C GLU A 21 3.25 28.03 4.27
N GLU A 22 3.83 29.23 4.30
CA GLU A 22 4.94 29.63 3.43
C GLU A 22 6.22 28.80 3.62
N ASP A 23 6.43 28.27 4.83
CA ASP A 23 7.63 27.52 5.21
C ASP A 23 7.50 26.00 4.91
N LEU A 24 6.31 25.54 4.51
CA LEU A 24 6.02 24.13 4.32
C LEU A 24 6.24 23.68 2.87
N ARG A 25 6.71 22.45 2.68
CA ARG A 25 6.72 21.79 1.36
C ARG A 25 5.29 21.41 0.96
N GLU A 26 5.03 21.26 -0.34
CA GLU A 26 3.69 20.91 -0.85
C GLU A 26 3.09 19.65 -0.21
N ALA A 27 3.90 18.61 0.03
CA ALA A 27 3.46 17.40 0.72
C ALA A 27 3.04 17.67 2.18
N GLN A 28 3.77 18.55 2.88
CA GLN A 28 3.48 18.95 4.26
C GLN A 28 2.22 19.81 4.33
N LYS A 29 2.09 20.80 3.43
CA LYS A 29 0.85 21.60 3.30
C LYS A 29 -0.37 20.72 3.07
N LYS A 30 -0.23 19.70 2.22
CA LYS A 30 -1.31 18.76 1.94
C LYS A 30 -1.72 18.01 3.20
N ASN A 31 -0.78 17.47 3.97
CA ASN A 31 -1.07 16.51 5.05
C ASN A 31 -1.14 17.14 6.47
N ARG A 32 -0.82 18.43 6.63
CA ARG A 32 -0.82 19.12 7.92
C ARG A 32 -2.15 19.00 8.65
N LEU A 33 -2.07 18.85 9.97
CA LEU A 33 -3.21 18.81 10.89
C LEU A 33 -3.24 20.11 11.70
N ILE A 34 -4.22 20.96 11.41
CA ILE A 34 -4.39 22.25 12.10
C ILE A 34 -4.99 22.04 13.51
N LYS A 35 -5.79 20.99 13.67
CA LYS A 35 -6.44 20.64 14.94
C LYS A 35 -5.94 19.30 15.43
N LEU A 36 -5.84 19.17 16.75
CA LEU A 36 -5.51 17.91 17.39
C LEU A 36 -6.68 16.93 17.21
N PRO A 37 -6.46 15.72 16.66
CA PRO A 37 -7.50 14.72 16.57
C PRO A 37 -7.98 14.28 17.95
N SER A 38 -9.27 13.94 18.05
CA SER A 38 -9.82 13.29 19.23
C SER A 38 -9.22 11.90 19.43
N LEU A 39 -9.31 11.37 20.66
CA LEU A 39 -8.84 10.03 20.96
C LEU A 39 -9.53 8.96 20.09
N VAL A 40 -10.82 9.14 19.79
CA VAL A 40 -11.59 8.20 18.95
C VAL A 40 -11.08 8.20 17.52
N GLU A 41 -10.88 9.38 16.92
CA GLU A 41 -10.32 9.50 15.57
C GLU A 41 -8.90 8.91 15.50
N TYR A 42 -8.08 9.18 16.52
CA TYR A 42 -6.73 8.68 16.60
C TYR A 42 -6.67 7.14 16.69
N PHE A 43 -7.46 6.54 17.57
CA PHE A 43 -7.53 5.08 17.67
C PHE A 43 -8.17 4.45 16.43
N GLY A 44 -9.19 5.09 15.85
CA GLY A 44 -9.80 4.65 14.59
C GLY A 44 -8.80 4.64 13.43
N TYR A 45 -7.97 5.68 13.31
CA TYR A 45 -6.89 5.77 12.33
C TYR A 45 -5.84 4.66 12.50
N CYS A 46 -5.41 4.43 13.74
CA CYS A 46 -4.43 3.42 14.10
C CYS A 46 -4.92 1.98 13.85
N LEU A 47 -6.20 1.72 14.16
CA LEU A 47 -6.79 0.39 14.16
C LEU A 47 -7.69 0.11 12.94
N CYS A 48 -7.67 0.96 11.92
CA CYS A 48 -8.45 0.76 10.71
C CYS A 48 -8.16 -0.61 10.06
N CYS A 49 -9.18 -1.47 9.98
CA CYS A 49 -9.06 -2.89 9.66
C CYS A 49 -8.35 -3.19 8.34
N GLY A 50 -8.53 -2.35 7.31
CA GLY A 50 -7.91 -2.56 6.00
C GLY A 50 -6.40 -2.33 5.95
N SER A 51 -5.81 -1.75 7.00
CA SER A 51 -4.39 -1.39 7.01
C SER A 51 -3.63 -1.72 8.30
N HIS A 52 -4.32 -2.21 9.32
CA HIS A 52 -3.73 -2.44 10.64
C HIS A 52 -2.55 -3.42 10.62
N PHE A 53 -2.72 -4.58 9.97
CA PHE A 53 -1.69 -5.63 9.96
C PHE A 53 -0.69 -5.52 8.81
N ALA A 54 -1.16 -5.28 7.59
CA ALA A 54 -0.31 -5.37 6.40
C ALA A 54 -0.85 -4.57 5.19
N GLY A 55 -1.38 -3.38 5.42
CA GLY A 55 -1.91 -2.53 4.34
C GLY A 55 -1.15 -1.24 4.11
N PRO A 56 -1.66 -0.38 3.21
CA PRO A 56 -1.02 0.89 2.87
C PRO A 56 -0.92 1.79 4.10
N VAL A 57 0.19 2.52 4.20
CA VAL A 57 0.30 3.69 5.06
C VAL A 57 -0.46 4.82 4.38
N TYR A 58 -1.28 5.54 5.13
CA TYR A 58 -1.96 6.74 4.67
C TYR A 58 -1.95 7.77 5.79
N GLU A 59 -2.15 9.01 5.43
CA GLU A 59 -2.04 10.13 6.35
C GLU A 59 -3.33 10.32 7.17
N MET A 60 -3.17 10.85 8.38
CA MET A 60 -4.29 11.08 9.29
C MET A 60 -5.34 12.02 8.69
N LYS A 61 -4.92 13.03 7.92
CA LYS A 61 -5.83 13.94 7.24
C LYS A 61 -6.71 13.22 6.22
N ASP A 62 -6.13 12.34 5.41
CA ASP A 62 -6.88 11.54 4.43
C ASP A 62 -7.91 10.63 5.12
N TYR A 63 -7.56 10.10 6.31
CA TYR A 63 -8.48 9.30 7.11
C TYR A 63 -9.67 10.14 7.62
N LEU A 64 -9.40 11.32 8.19
CA LEU A 64 -10.44 12.23 8.67
C LEU A 64 -11.36 12.67 7.53
N ASP A 65 -10.79 13.11 6.41
CA ASP A 65 -11.54 13.53 5.23
C ASP A 65 -12.42 12.40 4.68
N TRP A 66 -11.93 11.15 4.70
CA TRP A 66 -12.75 9.99 4.32
C TRP A 66 -13.88 9.72 5.31
N THR A 67 -13.61 9.75 6.63
CA THR A 67 -14.65 9.50 7.65
C THR A 67 -15.73 10.57 7.70
N GLU A 68 -15.37 11.83 7.41
CA GLU A 68 -16.29 12.96 7.41
C GLU A 68 -16.91 13.22 6.03
N GLY A 69 -16.52 12.46 5.00
CA GLY A 69 -17.00 12.66 3.63
C GLY A 69 -16.62 14.03 3.06
N LYS A 70 -15.38 14.47 3.25
CA LYS A 70 -14.85 15.75 2.75
C LYS A 70 -13.94 15.53 1.52
N GLY A 71 -13.65 16.63 0.82
CA GLY A 71 -12.73 16.63 -0.32
C GLY A 71 -13.21 15.72 -1.45
N ILE A 72 -12.39 14.74 -1.84
CA ILE A 72 -12.72 13.81 -2.94
C ILE A 72 -13.83 12.80 -2.57
N TRP A 73 -14.13 12.66 -1.28
CA TRP A 73 -15.21 11.81 -0.78
C TRP A 73 -16.50 12.59 -0.49
N ALA A 74 -16.48 13.91 -0.73
CA ALA A 74 -17.68 14.72 -0.61
C ALA A 74 -18.74 14.28 -1.61
N HIS A 75 -19.99 14.20 -1.14
CA HIS A 75 -21.15 14.07 -2.00
C HIS A 75 -21.24 15.32 -2.87
N SER A 76 -20.68 15.23 -4.08
CA SER A 76 -20.78 16.27 -5.09
C SER A 76 -22.10 16.13 -5.84
N ASP A 77 -22.63 17.24 -6.36
CA ASP A 77 -23.74 17.29 -7.33
C ASP A 77 -23.49 16.46 -8.61
N LYS A 78 -22.29 15.90 -8.78
CA LYS A 78 -21.87 15.05 -9.91
C LYS A 78 -22.29 13.58 -9.80
N GLY A 79 -23.05 13.19 -8.77
CA GLY A 79 -23.69 11.87 -8.68
C GLY A 79 -23.16 10.96 -7.55
N PRO A 80 -23.71 9.74 -7.41
CA PRO A 80 -23.40 8.84 -6.31
C PRO A 80 -21.94 8.39 -6.31
N SER A 81 -21.42 8.06 -5.12
CA SER A 81 -20.07 7.54 -4.94
C SER A 81 -19.80 6.35 -5.86
N PRO A 82 -18.61 6.26 -6.48
CA PRO A 82 -18.33 5.24 -7.47
C PRO A 82 -18.41 3.84 -6.85
N SER A 83 -19.02 2.91 -7.59
CA SER A 83 -19.14 1.51 -7.16
C SER A 83 -17.74 0.87 -6.99
N PRO A 84 -17.37 0.41 -5.78
CA PRO A 84 -16.06 -0.20 -5.54
C PRO A 84 -16.00 -1.66 -5.97
N TYR A 85 -17.12 -2.29 -6.31
CA TYR A 85 -17.21 -3.75 -6.47
C TYR A 85 -16.33 -4.30 -7.58
N VAL A 86 -16.27 -3.61 -8.73
CA VAL A 86 -15.44 -4.08 -9.87
C VAL A 86 -13.95 -4.00 -9.53
N ALA A 87 -13.53 -2.90 -8.91
CA ALA A 87 -12.14 -2.72 -8.49
C ALA A 87 -11.76 -3.71 -7.38
N THR A 88 -12.67 -3.94 -6.43
CA THR A 88 -12.50 -4.94 -5.37
C THR A 88 -12.36 -6.34 -5.96
N LEU A 89 -13.24 -6.73 -6.88
CA LEU A 89 -13.19 -8.04 -7.53
C LEU A 89 -11.86 -8.24 -8.26
N ARG A 90 -11.36 -7.21 -8.96
CA ARG A 90 -10.05 -7.26 -9.62
C ARG A 90 -8.91 -7.52 -8.62
N ALA A 91 -8.91 -6.80 -7.49
CA ALA A 91 -7.91 -6.99 -6.43
C ALA A 91 -8.01 -8.38 -5.78
N LEU A 92 -9.22 -8.91 -5.59
CA LEU A 92 -9.46 -10.26 -5.08
C LEU A 92 -8.97 -11.35 -6.05
N VAL A 93 -9.22 -11.19 -7.35
CA VAL A 93 -8.70 -12.11 -8.39
C VAL A 93 -7.17 -12.09 -8.40
N GLN A 94 -6.56 -10.90 -8.29
CA GLN A 94 -5.11 -10.77 -8.17
C GLN A 94 -4.59 -11.48 -6.91
N ALA A 95 -5.26 -11.29 -5.76
CA ALA A 95 -4.90 -11.98 -4.52
C ALA A 95 -5.00 -13.51 -4.69
N ALA A 96 -6.11 -14.02 -5.22
CA ALA A 96 -6.30 -15.45 -5.45
C ALA A 96 -5.20 -16.04 -6.37
N PHE A 97 -4.85 -15.33 -7.44
CA PHE A 97 -3.75 -15.71 -8.32
C PHE A 97 -2.41 -15.75 -7.58
N CYS A 98 -2.10 -14.73 -6.78
CA CYS A 98 -0.85 -14.69 -6.01
C CYS A 98 -0.75 -15.82 -4.99
N MET A 99 -1.86 -16.15 -4.32
CA MET A 99 -1.93 -17.29 -3.41
C MET A 99 -1.70 -18.61 -4.15
N ALA A 100 -2.35 -18.81 -5.30
CA ALA A 100 -2.18 -20.02 -6.10
C ALA A 100 -0.71 -20.19 -6.54
N MET A 101 -0.07 -19.12 -7.02
CA MET A 101 1.35 -19.13 -7.39
C MET A 101 2.25 -19.44 -6.19
N PHE A 102 1.97 -18.85 -5.02
CA PHE A 102 2.73 -19.12 -3.80
C PHE A 102 2.61 -20.59 -3.38
N LEU A 103 1.39 -21.14 -3.33
CA LEU A 103 1.15 -22.54 -2.96
C LEU A 103 1.77 -23.53 -3.95
N TYR A 104 1.80 -23.19 -5.23
CA TYR A 104 2.44 -24.01 -6.26
C TYR A 104 3.97 -23.99 -6.16
N LEU A 105 4.57 -22.82 -5.94
CA LEU A 105 6.03 -22.67 -5.91
C LEU A 105 6.65 -23.03 -4.55
N SER A 106 5.94 -22.82 -3.45
CA SER A 106 6.48 -23.00 -2.09
C SER A 106 7.05 -24.41 -1.81
N PRO A 107 6.45 -25.52 -2.28
CA PRO A 107 7.02 -26.85 -2.07
C PRO A 107 8.34 -27.08 -2.83
N SER A 108 8.51 -26.41 -3.98
CA SER A 108 9.70 -26.58 -4.84
C SER A 108 10.92 -25.80 -4.37
N HIS A 109 10.72 -24.67 -3.68
CA HIS A 109 11.79 -23.81 -3.19
C HIS A 109 11.61 -23.46 -1.70
N PRO A 110 11.62 -24.44 -0.78
CA PRO A 110 11.48 -24.14 0.64
C PRO A 110 12.74 -23.46 1.20
N LEU A 111 12.53 -22.46 2.05
CA LEU A 111 13.63 -21.71 2.69
C LEU A 111 14.51 -22.59 3.60
N SER A 112 13.99 -23.74 4.06
CA SER A 112 14.73 -24.69 4.90
C SER A 112 15.97 -25.26 4.22
N TRP A 113 16.04 -25.26 2.88
CA TRP A 113 17.24 -25.69 2.16
C TRP A 113 18.46 -24.81 2.44
N PHE A 114 18.28 -23.53 2.80
CA PHE A 114 19.44 -22.68 3.09
C PHE A 114 20.25 -23.13 4.30
N THR A 115 19.61 -23.84 5.23
CA THR A 115 20.25 -24.42 6.41
C THR A 115 20.70 -25.87 6.21
N ASP A 116 20.36 -26.48 5.07
CA ASP A 116 20.71 -27.87 4.78
C ASP A 116 22.20 -27.99 4.42
N PRO A 117 22.96 -28.92 5.01
CA PRO A 117 24.35 -29.18 4.63
C PRO A 117 24.53 -29.42 3.12
N ALA A 118 23.57 -30.09 2.47
CA ALA A 118 23.62 -30.38 1.03
C ALA A 118 23.60 -29.10 0.19
N TYR A 119 22.95 -28.03 0.66
CA TYR A 119 22.99 -26.73 -0.02
C TYR A 119 24.40 -26.14 0.01
N GLN A 120 25.17 -26.35 1.07
CA GLN A 120 26.54 -25.83 1.18
C GLN A 120 27.51 -26.48 0.18
N GLU A 121 27.23 -27.70 -0.24
CA GLU A 121 28.02 -28.41 -1.25
C GLU A 121 27.72 -27.97 -2.68
N TRP A 122 26.64 -27.22 -2.92
CA TRP A 122 26.28 -26.77 -4.27
C TRP A 122 27.28 -25.74 -4.82
N GLY A 123 27.55 -25.86 -6.13
CA GLY A 123 28.31 -24.85 -6.87
C GLY A 123 27.61 -23.49 -6.91
N PHE A 124 28.39 -22.43 -7.15
CA PHE A 124 27.93 -21.03 -7.10
C PHE A 124 26.64 -20.77 -7.91
N TRP A 125 26.60 -21.20 -9.17
CA TRP A 125 25.46 -20.93 -10.06
C TRP A 125 24.16 -21.62 -9.60
N ARG A 126 24.27 -22.82 -9.04
CA ARG A 126 23.12 -23.56 -8.50
C ARG A 126 22.60 -22.86 -7.24
N LYS A 127 23.49 -22.42 -6.35
CA LYS A 127 23.13 -21.62 -5.17
C LYS A 127 22.42 -20.33 -5.56
N LEU A 128 23.00 -19.58 -6.51
CA LEU A 128 22.45 -18.31 -6.96
C LEU A 128 21.05 -18.47 -7.58
N SER A 129 20.88 -19.47 -8.46
CA SER A 129 19.57 -19.77 -9.06
C SER A 129 18.54 -20.16 -8.00
N TYR A 130 18.91 -21.01 -7.04
CA TYR A 130 18.01 -21.40 -5.96
C TYR A 130 17.64 -20.23 -5.05
N GLN A 131 18.60 -19.37 -4.70
CA GLN A 131 18.35 -18.15 -3.93
C GLN A 131 17.39 -17.21 -4.65
N TYR A 132 17.59 -17.00 -5.95
CA TYR A 132 16.70 -16.19 -6.76
C TYR A 132 15.27 -16.75 -6.78
N MET A 133 15.12 -18.05 -7.06
CA MET A 133 13.81 -18.70 -7.12
C MET A 133 13.10 -18.75 -5.76
N SER A 134 13.85 -18.94 -4.67
CA SER A 134 13.32 -18.86 -3.30
C SER A 134 12.82 -17.45 -2.97
N GLY A 135 13.60 -16.43 -3.33
CA GLY A 135 13.21 -15.03 -3.18
C GLY A 135 11.97 -14.69 -4.01
N PHE A 136 11.95 -15.10 -5.28
CA PHE A 136 10.80 -14.95 -6.18
C PHE A 136 9.55 -15.61 -5.60
N THR A 137 9.66 -16.85 -5.11
CA THR A 137 8.56 -17.58 -4.46
C THR A 137 8.01 -16.80 -3.25
N MET A 138 8.89 -16.25 -2.41
CA MET A 138 8.47 -15.49 -1.23
C MET A 138 7.78 -14.17 -1.56
N ARG A 139 8.06 -13.54 -2.70
CA ARG A 139 7.37 -12.30 -3.11
C ARG A 139 5.88 -12.52 -3.32
N TRP A 140 5.47 -13.67 -3.86
CA TRP A 140 4.06 -14.00 -4.08
C TRP A 140 3.23 -13.98 -2.79
N LYS A 141 3.82 -14.38 -1.66
CA LYS A 141 3.20 -14.25 -0.34
C LYS A 141 2.92 -12.79 0.02
N TYR A 142 3.86 -11.89 -0.25
CA TYR A 142 3.67 -10.45 -0.01
C TYR A 142 2.65 -9.85 -0.97
N TYR A 143 2.70 -10.20 -2.27
CA TYR A 143 1.71 -9.77 -3.25
C TYR A 143 0.28 -10.17 -2.85
N PHE A 144 0.09 -11.38 -2.33
CA PHE A 144 -1.19 -11.83 -1.82
C PHE A 144 -1.70 -10.95 -0.67
N ILE A 145 -0.90 -10.79 0.38
CA ILE A 145 -1.31 -10.04 1.59
C ILE A 145 -1.61 -8.57 1.25
N TRP A 146 -0.78 -7.97 0.39
CA TRP A 146 -0.99 -6.60 -0.08
C TRP A 146 -2.19 -6.45 -0.99
N SER A 147 -2.48 -7.43 -1.86
CA SER A 147 -3.67 -7.41 -2.72
C SER A 147 -4.97 -7.56 -1.91
N ILE A 148 -4.96 -8.37 -0.83
CA ILE A 148 -6.10 -8.43 0.11
C ILE A 148 -6.31 -7.10 0.80
N SER A 149 -5.23 -6.48 1.28
CA SER A 149 -5.32 -5.19 1.96
C SER A 149 -5.81 -4.10 1.02
N GLU A 150 -5.34 -4.10 -0.23
CA GLU A 150 -5.86 -3.23 -1.29
C GLU A 150 -7.36 -3.45 -1.51
N ALA A 151 -7.82 -4.70 -1.64
CA ALA A 151 -9.24 -5.02 -1.78
C ALA A 151 -10.08 -4.50 -0.59
N ALA A 152 -9.59 -4.66 0.64
CA ALA A 152 -10.26 -4.19 1.86
C ALA A 152 -10.36 -2.65 1.91
N MET A 153 -9.36 -1.94 1.38
CA MET A 153 -9.35 -0.48 1.32
C MET A 153 -10.20 0.07 0.17
N ILE A 154 -10.29 -0.65 -0.94
CA ILE A 154 -11.18 -0.30 -2.06
C ILE A 154 -12.64 -0.45 -1.65
N ILE A 155 -13.01 -1.59 -1.04
CA ILE A 155 -14.40 -1.83 -0.64
C ILE A 155 -14.87 -0.87 0.46
N SER A 156 -13.96 -0.35 1.30
CA SER A 156 -14.29 0.68 2.30
C SER A 156 -14.45 2.09 1.70
N GLY A 157 -14.11 2.28 0.42
CA GLY A 157 -14.14 3.59 -0.26
C GLY A 157 -12.89 4.44 -0.03
N LEU A 158 -12.04 4.11 0.96
CA LEU A 158 -10.81 4.86 1.26
C LEU A 158 -9.76 4.73 0.14
N GLY A 159 -9.81 3.66 -0.65
CA GLY A 159 -8.93 3.48 -1.82
C GLY A 159 -9.20 4.45 -2.98
N PHE A 160 -10.27 5.23 -2.93
CA PHE A 160 -10.63 6.15 -4.00
C PHE A 160 -9.60 7.27 -4.16
N SER A 161 -9.24 7.57 -5.40
CA SER A 161 -8.17 8.52 -5.76
C SER A 161 -8.62 9.65 -6.68
N GLY A 162 -9.91 9.69 -7.02
CA GLY A 162 -10.47 10.64 -7.97
C GLY A 162 -10.93 9.98 -9.28
N TRP A 163 -11.20 10.82 -10.27
CA TRP A 163 -11.72 10.41 -11.58
C TRP A 163 -10.66 10.58 -12.66
N THR A 164 -10.63 9.67 -13.62
CA THR A 164 -9.80 9.80 -14.83
C THR A 164 -10.38 10.88 -15.75
N GLU A 165 -9.52 11.59 -16.48
CA GLU A 165 -9.87 12.59 -17.50
C GLU A 165 -10.50 11.99 -18.78
N SER A 166 -10.89 10.71 -18.75
CA SER A 166 -11.53 10.04 -19.89
C SER A 166 -12.99 10.47 -20.04
N SER A 167 -13.51 10.40 -21.27
CA SER A 167 -14.94 10.54 -21.55
C SER A 167 -15.54 9.18 -21.93
N PRO A 168 -16.33 8.51 -21.05
CA PRO A 168 -16.79 8.93 -19.73
C PRO A 168 -15.74 8.78 -18.61
N PRO A 169 -15.86 9.56 -17.52
CA PRO A 169 -14.90 9.54 -16.41
C PRO A 169 -15.00 8.21 -15.66
N LYS A 170 -13.85 7.56 -15.44
CA LYS A 170 -13.76 6.30 -14.70
C LYS A 170 -13.17 6.53 -13.31
N PRO A 171 -13.68 5.86 -12.26
CA PRO A 171 -13.13 6.00 -10.92
C PRO A 171 -11.75 5.34 -10.82
N LYS A 172 -10.82 6.01 -10.14
CA LYS A 172 -9.44 5.57 -9.93
C LYS A 172 -9.25 5.10 -8.49
N TRP A 173 -8.59 3.96 -8.31
CA TRP A 173 -8.44 3.26 -7.02
C TRP A 173 -6.98 3.07 -6.60
N ASP A 174 -6.10 3.95 -7.07
CA ASP A 174 -4.63 3.78 -6.95
C ASP A 174 -4.10 4.09 -5.53
N ARG A 175 -4.85 4.78 -4.68
CA ARG A 175 -4.45 5.15 -3.31
C ARG A 175 -4.26 3.91 -2.44
N ALA A 176 -5.06 2.87 -2.67
CA ALA A 176 -4.94 1.60 -1.97
C ALA A 176 -3.84 0.69 -2.52
N LYS A 177 -3.26 1.01 -3.68
CA LYS A 177 -2.26 0.17 -4.36
C LYS A 177 -0.94 0.18 -3.58
N VAL A 178 -0.58 -0.95 -3.01
CA VAL A 178 0.67 -1.12 -2.24
C VAL A 178 1.81 -1.60 -3.14
N VAL A 179 1.49 -2.32 -4.21
CA VAL A 179 2.47 -2.92 -5.11
C VAL A 179 1.98 -2.96 -6.55
N ASP A 180 2.89 -2.71 -7.49
CA ASP A 180 2.71 -3.04 -8.90
C ASP A 180 3.52 -4.28 -9.24
N ILE A 181 2.85 -5.44 -9.29
CA ILE A 181 3.49 -6.74 -9.47
C ILE A 181 4.25 -6.81 -10.80
N LEU A 182 3.61 -6.41 -11.89
CA LEU A 182 4.23 -6.44 -13.22
C LEU A 182 5.34 -5.39 -13.33
N GLY A 183 5.10 -4.19 -12.79
CA GLY A 183 6.09 -3.13 -12.74
C GLY A 183 7.34 -3.53 -11.96
N PHE A 184 7.19 -4.32 -10.89
CA PHE A 184 8.30 -4.83 -10.10
C PHE A 184 9.06 -5.96 -10.79
N GLU A 185 8.36 -7.00 -11.25
CA GLU A 185 9.01 -8.18 -11.86
C GLU A 185 9.67 -7.85 -13.21
N LEU A 186 9.16 -6.85 -13.94
CA LEU A 186 9.71 -6.39 -15.23
C LEU A 186 10.56 -5.11 -15.11
N ALA A 187 10.92 -4.70 -13.89
CA ALA A 187 11.70 -3.50 -13.67
C ALA A 187 13.08 -3.58 -14.35
N LYS A 188 13.39 -2.59 -15.19
CA LYS A 188 14.67 -2.51 -15.93
C LYS A 188 15.80 -1.88 -15.12
N SER A 189 15.50 -1.28 -13.97
CA SER A 189 16.46 -0.57 -13.13
C SER A 189 16.07 -0.66 -11.66
N SER A 190 17.07 -0.73 -10.78
CA SER A 190 16.89 -0.74 -9.33
C SER A 190 16.23 0.52 -8.80
N VAL A 191 16.40 1.66 -9.48
CA VAL A 191 15.77 2.95 -9.12
C VAL A 191 14.25 2.89 -9.22
N LEU A 192 13.70 2.02 -10.07
CA LEU A 192 12.26 1.85 -10.21
C LEU A 192 11.65 1.01 -9.10
N LEU A 193 12.42 0.11 -8.46
CA LEU A 193 11.90 -0.86 -7.49
C LEU A 193 11.16 -0.17 -6.32
N PRO A 194 11.68 0.89 -5.68
CA PRO A 194 10.96 1.57 -4.60
C PRO A 194 9.69 2.30 -5.06
N LEU A 195 9.55 2.59 -6.36
CA LEU A 195 8.37 3.27 -6.92
C LEU A 195 7.18 2.32 -7.09
N VAL A 196 7.45 1.01 -7.18
CA VAL A 196 6.47 -0.02 -7.50
C VAL A 196 6.32 -1.07 -6.41
N TRP A 197 7.25 -1.12 -5.45
CA TRP A 197 7.22 -2.02 -4.30
C TRP A 197 7.03 -1.26 -3.01
N ASN A 198 6.05 -1.68 -2.22
CA ASN A 198 5.68 -1.04 -0.95
C ASN A 198 5.54 0.49 -1.11
N ILE A 199 4.76 0.87 -2.11
CA ILE A 199 4.70 2.22 -2.69
C ILE A 199 4.47 3.28 -1.61
N GLN A 200 3.60 3.01 -0.64
CA GLN A 200 3.26 3.98 0.39
C GLN A 200 4.36 4.18 1.43
N VAL A 201 5.08 3.13 1.81
CA VAL A 201 6.24 3.30 2.70
C VAL A 201 7.37 4.01 1.97
N SER A 202 7.61 3.69 0.69
CA SER A 202 8.58 4.40 -0.14
C SER A 202 8.22 5.87 -0.38
N THR A 203 6.92 6.20 -0.40
CA THR A 203 6.43 7.57 -0.51
C THR A 203 6.55 8.31 0.82
N TRP A 204 6.20 7.65 1.92
CA TRP A 204 6.40 8.12 3.29
C TRP A 204 7.88 8.48 3.55
N LEU A 205 8.81 7.57 3.22
CA LEU A 205 10.26 7.81 3.37
C LEU A 205 10.79 9.01 2.56
N ARG A 206 10.08 9.45 1.53
CA ARG A 206 10.47 10.61 0.70
C ARG A 206 9.90 11.92 1.19
N HIS A 207 8.83 11.88 1.97
CA HIS A 207 8.05 13.07 2.33
C HIS A 207 7.98 13.34 3.84
N CYS A 208 8.31 12.36 4.69
CA CYS A 208 8.60 12.58 6.10
C CYS A 208 9.88 13.38 6.32
#